data_AF-A0A8H3EKR9-F1
#
_entry.id   AF-A0A8H3EKR9-F1
#
_cell.length_a   1.000
_cell.length_b   1.000
_cell.length_c   1.000
_cell.angle_alpha   90.00
_cell.angle_beta   90.00
_cell.angle_gamma   90.00
#
_symmetry.space_group_name_H-M   'P 1'
#
loop_
_entity.id
_entity.type
_entity.pdbx_description
1 polymer ?
#
loop_
_entity_poly.entity_id
_entity_poly.type
_entity_poly.pdbx_seq_one_letter_code
_entity_poly.pdbx_strand_id
1 'polypeptide(L)'
;MVAESIDFSYVGVFGIWNNDLGPQSAARFLNSIPTDGSVRIALESLAKGMRLPASVAIETAFPMHRQLCLLTCGLGLPYQELEASVQDFVQHGQNTRAAALAIIHDQPKLAFNALRNGKVSSAYRELSLALAGFVKGSNDDTWDETVREVAKELDDPYARAILALVSYGDWHDVLAETSLPLKYRLGVALMYLDDVDLTRYIESTTADCIRRGDIEGIFLTGLTEKTVPLFQAYLLKSSDLQTPTLALSFVSPRYFSHALLDLWRECYRSLLNTYRLFIQRVQFDVQATRLSIRSSARDAKPSLAPPPRQVSLRCNNCDQALDRNTDHIPASATGPQDQVKSSFGSNQHSSIFGDAKSGTVCPKCGRHMPRCIICMMWLGMPASYPSGGAGGTRTKPIAKSQGTKELNVNSNGSVKEDYETNTAKDVMKDFITVCRKCWHMSHQAHSAEWFEKHDTCAVPGCECRCADLDRGRPANQIATTQSNLHGHYE
;
A
#
# COMPACT_ATOMS: atom_id res chain seq x y z
N MET A 1 -9.97 -12.46 5.41
CA MET A 1 -9.61 -12.56 6.84
C MET A 1 -10.69 -11.97 7.73
N VAL A 2 -11.98 -12.23 7.47
CA VAL A 2 -13.09 -11.79 8.34
C VAL A 2 -13.94 -13.01 8.65
N ALA A 3 -14.24 -13.26 9.92
CA ALA A 3 -15.11 -14.35 10.36
C ALA A 3 -15.85 -13.94 11.64
N GLU A 4 -17.10 -14.39 11.80
CA GLU A 4 -17.94 -14.09 12.97
C GLU A 4 -17.99 -12.58 13.33
N SER A 5 -17.99 -11.69 12.33
CA SER A 5 -17.93 -10.23 12.50
C SER A 5 -16.62 -9.68 13.09
N ILE A 6 -15.53 -10.44 13.07
CA ILE A 6 -14.19 -10.03 13.50
C ILE A 6 -13.26 -9.94 12.29
N ASP A 7 -12.53 -8.83 12.17
CA ASP A 7 -11.50 -8.62 11.14
C ASP A 7 -10.08 -8.98 11.66
N PHE A 8 -9.55 -10.08 11.13
CA PHE A 8 -8.22 -10.63 11.41
C PHE A 8 -7.15 -10.11 10.44
N SER A 9 -7.46 -9.13 9.59
CA SER A 9 -6.48 -8.56 8.68
C SER A 9 -5.29 -7.98 9.45
N TYR A 10 -4.08 -8.25 8.93
CA TYR A 10 -2.80 -7.81 9.48
C TYR A 10 -2.45 -8.33 10.88
N VAL A 11 -3.13 -9.35 11.39
CA VAL A 11 -2.74 -10.05 12.62
C VAL A 11 -1.63 -11.06 12.29
N GLY A 12 -0.56 -11.09 13.09
CA GLY A 12 0.55 -12.02 12.92
C GLY A 12 0.37 -13.32 13.70
N VAL A 13 1.35 -14.22 13.59
CA VAL A 13 1.36 -15.55 14.23
C VAL A 13 1.15 -15.45 15.74
N PHE A 14 1.77 -14.49 16.42
CA PHE A 14 1.61 -14.31 17.87
C PHE A 14 0.15 -14.07 18.26
N GLY A 15 -0.53 -13.18 17.53
CA GLY A 15 -1.91 -12.82 17.83
C GLY A 15 -2.90 -13.94 17.51
N ILE A 16 -2.66 -14.67 16.42
CA ILE A 16 -3.47 -15.84 16.05
C ILE A 16 -3.30 -16.95 17.10
N TRP A 17 -2.07 -17.33 17.42
CA TRP A 17 -1.76 -18.43 18.35
C TRP A 17 -2.32 -18.18 19.75
N ASN A 18 -2.09 -16.97 20.28
CA ASN A 18 -2.51 -16.62 21.65
C ASN A 18 -3.95 -16.09 21.75
N ASN A 19 -4.71 -16.04 20.64
CA ASN A 19 -6.02 -15.40 20.57
C ASN A 19 -6.01 -13.92 21.04
N ASP A 20 -4.89 -13.22 20.83
CA ASP A 20 -4.64 -11.84 21.27
C ASP A 20 -4.74 -10.86 20.08
N LEU A 21 -5.76 -10.01 20.09
CA LEU A 21 -5.99 -8.97 19.08
C LEU A 21 -5.43 -7.59 19.49
N GLY A 22 -4.82 -7.49 20.67
CA GLY A 22 -4.31 -6.25 21.26
C GLY A 22 -5.35 -5.46 22.07
N PRO A 23 -4.91 -4.42 22.79
CA PRO A 23 -5.75 -3.65 23.70
C PRO A 23 -6.82 -2.82 22.98
N GLN A 24 -6.57 -2.33 21.76
CA GLN A 24 -7.55 -1.59 20.95
C GLN A 24 -8.36 -2.50 20.01
N SER A 25 -8.50 -3.78 20.36
CA SER A 25 -9.20 -4.79 19.54
C SER A 25 -10.65 -4.43 19.20
N ALA A 26 -11.30 -3.55 19.97
CA ALA A 26 -12.65 -3.03 19.70
C ALA A 26 -12.85 -2.56 18.25
N ALA A 27 -11.82 -1.97 17.61
CA ALA A 27 -11.91 -1.50 16.23
C ALA A 27 -11.95 -2.62 15.17
N ARG A 28 -11.71 -3.87 15.57
CA ARG A 28 -11.75 -5.06 14.70
C ARG A 28 -13.12 -5.75 14.68
N PHE A 29 -14.00 -5.40 15.62
CA PHE A 29 -15.36 -5.94 15.68
C PHE A 29 -16.29 -5.08 14.84
N LEU A 30 -16.96 -5.71 13.86
CA LEU A 30 -17.81 -4.99 12.91
C LEU A 30 -19.20 -4.68 13.48
N ASN A 31 -19.80 -5.61 14.23
CA ASN A 31 -21.22 -5.53 14.63
C ASN A 31 -21.53 -6.02 16.06
N SER A 32 -20.58 -6.58 16.82
CA SER A 32 -20.86 -7.27 18.09
C SER A 32 -19.86 -6.95 19.20
N ILE A 33 -20.35 -7.02 20.46
CA ILE A 33 -19.53 -6.93 21.67
C ILE A 33 -18.86 -8.31 21.87
N PRO A 34 -17.53 -8.39 22.08
CA PRO A 34 -16.85 -9.65 22.27
C PRO A 34 -17.33 -10.38 23.52
N THR A 35 -17.69 -11.65 23.37
CA THR A 35 -17.78 -12.60 24.47
C THR A 35 -16.45 -13.31 24.66
N ASP A 36 -16.21 -13.84 25.86
CA ASP A 36 -15.02 -14.66 26.10
C ASP A 36 -14.99 -15.88 25.16
N GLY A 37 -13.82 -16.17 24.59
CA GLY A 37 -13.65 -17.23 23.58
C GLY A 37 -14.18 -16.92 22.16
N SER A 38 -14.81 -15.76 21.92
CA SER A 38 -15.31 -15.39 20.58
C SER A 38 -14.22 -15.37 19.50
N VAL A 39 -13.01 -14.91 19.85
CA VAL A 39 -11.85 -14.86 18.96
C VAL A 39 -11.45 -16.27 18.50
N ARG A 40 -11.38 -17.23 19.43
CA ARG A 40 -11.03 -18.62 19.12
C ARG A 40 -12.04 -19.24 18.16
N ILE A 41 -13.34 -19.08 18.45
CA ILE A 41 -14.43 -19.60 17.61
C ILE A 41 -14.36 -18.98 16.20
N ALA A 42 -14.11 -17.68 16.12
CA ALA A 42 -13.99 -16.97 14.85
C ALA A 42 -12.77 -17.42 14.03
N LEU A 43 -11.63 -17.67 14.67
CA LEU A 43 -10.44 -18.24 14.02
C LEU A 43 -10.72 -19.66 13.50
N GLU A 44 -11.38 -20.51 14.28
CA GLU A 44 -11.77 -21.85 13.84
C GLU A 44 -12.76 -21.81 12.68
N SER A 45 -13.74 -20.91 12.72
CA SER A 45 -14.71 -20.66 11.63
C SER A 45 -13.99 -20.19 10.36
N LEU A 46 -13.02 -19.28 10.50
CA LEU A 46 -12.20 -18.78 9.40
C LEU A 46 -11.39 -19.90 8.74
N ALA A 47 -10.67 -20.71 9.53
CA ALA A 47 -9.86 -21.81 9.01
C ALA A 47 -10.72 -22.83 8.24
N LYS A 48 -11.88 -23.20 8.80
CA LYS A 48 -12.86 -24.09 8.16
C LYS A 48 -13.40 -23.51 6.86
N GLY A 49 -13.75 -22.21 6.86
CA GLY A 49 -14.24 -21.50 5.67
C GLY A 49 -13.22 -21.46 4.53
N MET A 50 -11.93 -21.38 4.88
CA MET A 50 -10.82 -21.34 3.91
C MET A 50 -10.39 -22.72 3.39
N ARG A 51 -10.89 -23.82 3.97
CA ARG A 51 -10.56 -25.21 3.60
C ARG A 51 -9.05 -25.46 3.56
N LEU A 52 -8.34 -25.02 4.59
CA LEU A 52 -6.88 -25.15 4.67
C LEU A 52 -6.44 -26.62 4.77
N PRO A 53 -5.32 -27.00 4.13
CA PRO A 53 -4.81 -28.36 4.18
C PRO A 53 -4.37 -28.75 5.59
N ALA A 54 -4.56 -30.02 5.96
CA ALA A 54 -3.99 -30.60 7.16
C ALA A 54 -2.50 -30.86 6.94
N SER A 55 -1.69 -29.81 7.10
CA SER A 55 -0.23 -29.83 6.90
C SER A 55 0.57 -29.97 8.19
N VAL A 56 -0.07 -30.32 9.32
CA VAL A 56 0.59 -30.41 10.62
C VAL A 56 1.05 -31.85 10.84
N ALA A 57 2.34 -32.04 11.12
CA ALA A 57 2.95 -33.36 11.30
C ALA A 57 2.72 -33.96 12.70
N ILE A 58 2.25 -33.15 13.66
CA ILE A 58 2.12 -33.50 15.09
C ILE A 58 0.67 -33.42 15.56
N GLU A 59 0.32 -34.24 16.55
CA GLU A 59 -0.95 -34.14 17.27
C GLU A 59 -1.03 -32.85 18.09
N THR A 60 -2.10 -32.08 17.90
CA THR A 60 -2.23 -30.72 18.41
C THR A 60 -3.63 -30.47 18.97
N ALA A 61 -3.73 -29.72 20.07
CA ALA A 61 -5.03 -29.24 20.56
C ALA A 61 -5.60 -28.10 19.68
N PHE A 62 -4.73 -27.37 18.96
CA PHE A 62 -5.07 -26.19 18.16
C PHE A 62 -4.73 -26.34 16.64
N PRO A 63 -5.29 -27.33 15.93
CA PRO A 63 -4.96 -27.57 14.51
C PRO A 63 -5.31 -26.39 13.59
N MET A 64 -6.45 -25.74 13.84
CA MET A 64 -6.91 -24.59 13.03
C MET A 64 -6.01 -23.36 13.21
N HIS A 65 -5.54 -23.11 14.43
CA HIS A 65 -4.60 -22.02 14.72
C HIS A 65 -3.27 -22.24 14.01
N ARG A 66 -2.73 -23.46 14.06
CA ARG A 66 -1.49 -23.81 13.33
C ARG A 66 -1.64 -23.59 11.83
N GLN A 67 -2.74 -24.05 11.23
CA GLN A 67 -3.00 -23.86 9.80
C GLN A 67 -3.07 -22.38 9.40
N LEU A 68 -3.75 -21.56 10.19
CA LEU A 68 -3.81 -20.12 9.96
C LEU A 68 -2.44 -19.46 10.12
N CYS A 69 -1.65 -19.86 11.12
CA CYS A 69 -0.30 -19.35 11.31
C CYS A 69 0.62 -19.74 10.13
N LEU A 70 0.53 -20.99 9.64
CA LEU A 70 1.27 -21.43 8.46
C LEU A 70 0.86 -20.64 7.22
N LEU A 71 -0.43 -20.37 7.05
CA LEU A 71 -0.92 -19.50 5.99
C LEU A 71 -0.33 -18.08 6.08
N THR A 72 -0.26 -17.49 7.29
CA THR A 72 0.35 -16.15 7.46
C THR A 72 1.84 -16.12 7.11
N CYS A 73 2.55 -17.23 7.31
CA CYS A 73 3.95 -17.39 6.87
C CYS A 73 4.06 -17.64 5.35
N GLY A 74 2.94 -17.84 4.64
CA GLY A 74 2.92 -18.27 3.24
C GLY A 74 3.49 -19.68 3.06
N LEU A 75 3.24 -20.55 4.04
CA LEU A 75 3.63 -21.96 4.10
C LEU A 75 2.41 -22.88 4.33
N GLY A 76 1.19 -22.36 4.35
CA GLY A 76 -0.05 -23.16 4.44
C GLY A 76 -0.54 -23.68 3.08
N LEU A 77 0.38 -24.13 2.21
CA LEU A 77 0.09 -24.43 0.80
C LEU A 77 -0.45 -25.86 0.61
N PRO A 78 -1.43 -26.07 -0.28
CA PRO A 78 -1.76 -27.42 -0.75
C PRO A 78 -0.61 -27.98 -1.59
N TYR A 79 -0.54 -29.31 -1.73
CA TYR A 79 0.55 -30.00 -2.44
C TYR A 79 0.80 -29.46 -3.86
N GLN A 80 -0.25 -29.14 -4.62
CA GLN A 80 -0.14 -28.61 -5.98
C GLN A 80 0.56 -27.24 -6.03
N GLU A 81 0.22 -26.34 -5.09
CA GLU A 81 0.85 -25.02 -4.99
C GLU A 81 2.27 -25.10 -4.43
N LEU A 82 2.53 -26.05 -3.54
CA LEU A 82 3.87 -26.37 -3.06
C LEU A 82 4.75 -26.84 -4.22
N GLU A 83 4.29 -27.79 -5.04
CA GLU A 83 5.03 -28.29 -6.20
C GLU A 83 5.31 -27.17 -7.20
N ALA A 84 4.31 -26.32 -7.50
CA ALA A 84 4.50 -25.15 -8.36
C ALA A 84 5.55 -24.18 -7.80
N SER A 85 5.52 -23.92 -6.48
CA SER A 85 6.50 -23.04 -5.82
C SER A 85 7.92 -23.62 -5.85
N VAL A 86 8.06 -24.93 -5.63
CA VAL A 86 9.35 -25.64 -5.72
C VAL A 86 9.90 -25.57 -7.15
N GLN A 87 9.05 -25.81 -8.15
CA GLN A 87 9.45 -25.71 -9.56
C GLN A 87 9.86 -24.28 -9.94
N ASP A 88 9.14 -23.26 -9.46
CA ASP A 88 9.50 -21.86 -9.66
C ASP A 88 10.88 -21.53 -9.07
N PHE A 89 11.16 -21.97 -7.83
CA PHE A 89 12.48 -21.78 -7.23
C PHE A 89 13.60 -22.48 -8.01
N VAL A 90 13.35 -23.69 -8.52
CA VAL A 90 14.32 -24.42 -9.36
C VAL A 90 14.57 -23.69 -10.69
N GLN A 91 13.53 -23.13 -11.32
CA GLN A 91 13.67 -22.33 -12.54
C GLN A 91 14.54 -21.08 -12.31
N HIS A 92 14.43 -20.46 -11.13
CA HIS A 92 15.26 -19.32 -10.71
C HIS A 92 16.64 -19.73 -10.14
N GLY A 93 16.98 -21.02 -10.14
CA GLY A 93 18.27 -21.55 -9.67
C GLY A 93 18.42 -21.64 -8.13
N GLN A 94 17.33 -21.45 -7.37
CA GLN A 94 17.30 -21.51 -5.91
C GLN A 94 16.98 -22.93 -5.40
N ASN A 95 17.80 -23.92 -5.78
CA ASN A 95 17.47 -25.34 -5.58
C ASN A 95 17.49 -25.76 -4.10
N THR A 96 18.42 -25.22 -3.31
CA THR A 96 18.54 -25.48 -1.87
C THR A 96 17.33 -24.96 -1.11
N ARG A 97 16.87 -23.75 -1.47
CA ARG A 97 15.62 -23.17 -0.96
C ARG A 97 14.40 -24.02 -1.33
N ALA A 98 14.35 -24.48 -2.58
CA ALA A 98 13.27 -25.35 -3.06
C ALA A 98 13.25 -26.68 -2.28
N ALA A 99 14.42 -27.27 -2.06
CA ALA A 99 14.59 -28.51 -1.30
C ALA A 99 14.23 -28.34 0.18
N ALA A 100 14.68 -27.24 0.81
CA ALA A 100 14.35 -26.93 2.19
C ALA A 100 12.84 -26.75 2.37
N LEU A 101 12.18 -26.03 1.45
CA LEU A 101 10.72 -25.90 1.45
C LEU A 101 10.02 -27.25 1.32
N ALA A 102 10.48 -28.13 0.44
CA ALA A 102 9.89 -29.46 0.29
C ALA A 102 10.11 -30.36 1.52
N ILE A 103 11.27 -30.28 2.17
CA ILE A 103 11.57 -31.01 3.42
C ILE A 103 10.69 -30.54 4.58
N ILE A 104 10.54 -29.23 4.71
CA ILE A 104 9.62 -28.59 5.67
C ILE A 104 8.20 -29.16 5.53
N HIS A 105 7.75 -29.44 4.32
CA HIS A 105 6.44 -30.03 4.05
C HIS A 105 6.39 -31.58 4.06
N ASP A 106 7.43 -32.24 4.58
CA ASP A 106 7.56 -33.70 4.59
C ASP A 106 7.46 -34.35 3.19
N GLN A 107 8.05 -33.70 2.18
CA GLN A 107 8.10 -34.20 0.79
C GLN A 107 9.55 -34.46 0.34
N PRO A 108 10.24 -35.49 0.87
CA PRO A 108 11.64 -35.75 0.57
C PRO A 108 11.89 -36.11 -0.90
N LYS A 109 10.91 -36.73 -1.59
CA LYS A 109 10.99 -37.03 -3.03
C LYS A 109 11.03 -35.75 -3.87
N LEU A 110 10.19 -34.76 -3.51
CA LEU A 110 10.14 -33.47 -4.17
C LEU A 110 11.44 -32.69 -3.92
N ALA A 111 11.94 -32.74 -2.68
CA ALA A 111 13.23 -32.14 -2.32
C ALA A 111 14.40 -32.74 -3.11
N PHE A 112 14.46 -34.07 -3.21
CA PHE A 112 15.48 -34.77 -3.98
C PHE A 112 15.46 -34.39 -5.47
N ASN A 113 14.26 -34.31 -6.06
CA ASN A 113 14.09 -33.89 -7.45
C ASN A 113 14.51 -32.42 -7.65
N ALA A 114 14.22 -31.54 -6.69
CA ALA A 114 14.60 -30.14 -6.74
C ALA A 114 16.12 -29.94 -6.74
N LEU A 115 16.86 -30.72 -5.93
CA LEU A 115 18.32 -30.68 -5.89
C LEU A 115 18.96 -31.25 -7.16
N ARG A 116 18.36 -32.29 -7.75
CA ARG A 116 18.90 -33.00 -8.92
C ARG A 116 18.63 -32.31 -10.25
N ASN A 117 17.48 -31.66 -10.40
CA ASN A 117 17.09 -30.96 -11.63
C ASN A 117 17.68 -29.55 -11.74
N GLY A 118 18.33 -29.08 -10.68
CA GLY A 118 19.07 -27.82 -10.67
C GLY A 118 20.29 -27.82 -11.59
N LYS A 119 20.77 -26.63 -11.98
CA LYS A 119 22.09 -26.46 -12.62
C LYS A 119 23.14 -27.18 -11.77
N VAL A 120 23.75 -28.20 -12.35
CA VAL A 120 24.51 -29.27 -11.69
C VAL A 120 25.77 -28.72 -11.01
N SER A 121 25.64 -28.20 -9.79
CA SER A 121 26.77 -27.97 -8.89
C SER A 121 27.07 -29.27 -8.12
N SER A 122 28.35 -29.57 -7.87
CA SER A 122 28.74 -30.78 -7.11
C SER A 122 28.08 -30.82 -5.73
N ALA A 123 28.00 -29.66 -5.08
CA ALA A 123 27.41 -29.50 -3.74
C ALA A 123 25.94 -29.94 -3.67
N TYR A 124 25.12 -29.71 -4.70
CA TYR A 124 23.71 -30.13 -4.71
C TYR A 124 23.58 -31.65 -4.80
N ARG A 125 24.51 -32.31 -5.48
CA ARG A 125 24.53 -33.77 -5.61
C ARG A 125 24.91 -34.42 -4.28
N GLU A 126 25.91 -33.86 -3.59
CA GLU A 126 26.30 -34.27 -2.25
C GLU A 126 25.15 -34.09 -1.25
N LEU A 127 24.47 -32.95 -1.27
CA LEU A 127 23.29 -32.70 -0.45
C LEU A 127 22.14 -33.69 -0.76
N SER A 128 21.92 -34.00 -2.03
CA SER A 128 20.90 -34.97 -2.45
C SER A 128 21.22 -36.39 -1.99
N LEU A 129 22.51 -36.75 -1.94
CA LEU A 129 22.98 -38.04 -1.45
C LEU A 129 22.83 -38.13 0.08
N ALA A 130 23.21 -37.07 0.80
CA ALA A 130 23.02 -36.97 2.24
C ALA A 130 21.54 -37.12 2.63
N LEU A 131 20.64 -36.45 1.91
CA LEU A 131 19.20 -36.59 2.10
C LEU A 131 18.70 -38.02 1.82
N ALA A 132 19.21 -38.67 0.78
CA ALA A 132 18.85 -40.05 0.46
C ALA A 132 19.37 -41.06 1.50
N GLY A 133 20.52 -40.78 2.13
CA GLY A 133 21.07 -41.56 3.26
C GLY A 133 20.22 -41.43 4.52
N PHE A 134 19.83 -40.21 4.87
CA PHE A 134 18.94 -39.93 6.00
C PHE A 134 17.62 -40.70 5.92
N VAL A 135 16.94 -40.65 4.77
CA VAL A 135 15.66 -41.34 4.56
C VAL A 135 15.81 -42.87 4.70
N LYS A 136 17.01 -43.42 4.51
CA LYS A 136 17.30 -44.85 4.68
C LYS A 136 17.73 -45.24 6.11
N GLY A 137 17.91 -44.27 7.01
CA GLY A 137 18.22 -44.51 8.42
C GLY A 137 19.65 -45.02 8.69
N SER A 138 20.61 -44.70 7.82
CA SER A 138 22.01 -45.13 7.96
C SER A 138 22.89 -44.01 8.53
N ASN A 139 22.63 -43.57 9.77
CA ASN A 139 23.45 -42.57 10.45
C ASN A 139 24.36 -43.26 11.48
N ASP A 140 25.66 -43.00 11.40
CA ASP A 140 26.71 -43.42 12.34
C ASP A 140 27.34 -42.17 12.98
N ASP A 141 27.96 -42.25 14.16
CA ASP A 141 28.49 -41.07 14.87
C ASP A 141 29.54 -40.31 14.02
N THR A 142 30.25 -41.03 13.15
CA THR A 142 31.22 -40.47 12.19
C THR A 142 30.58 -39.61 11.12
N TRP A 143 29.33 -39.91 10.73
CA TRP A 143 28.55 -39.14 9.78
C TRP A 143 28.21 -37.75 10.33
N ASP A 144 27.78 -37.67 11.59
CA ASP A 144 27.35 -36.40 12.19
C ASP A 144 28.50 -35.40 12.34
N GLU A 145 29.71 -35.89 12.65
CA GLU A 145 30.89 -35.03 12.73
C GLU A 145 31.29 -34.49 11.36
N THR A 146 31.27 -35.32 10.32
CA THR A 146 31.57 -34.88 8.94
C THR A 146 30.53 -33.89 8.42
N VAL A 147 29.24 -34.13 8.67
CA VAL A 147 28.16 -33.21 8.27
C VAL A 147 28.30 -31.86 8.97
N ARG A 148 28.71 -31.83 10.24
CA ARG A 148 28.94 -30.58 10.99
C ARG A 148 30.11 -29.77 10.43
N GLU A 149 31.19 -30.41 10.00
CA GLU A 149 32.31 -29.73 9.37
C GLU A 149 31.90 -29.14 8.01
N VAL A 150 31.23 -29.93 7.17
CA VAL A 150 30.72 -29.47 5.86
C VAL A 150 29.71 -28.33 6.04
N ALA A 151 28.84 -28.39 7.04
CA ALA A 151 27.88 -27.33 7.34
C ALA A 151 28.56 -26.00 7.73
N LYS A 152 29.75 -26.01 8.34
CA LYS A 152 30.50 -24.78 8.67
C LYS A 152 31.11 -24.13 7.44
N GLU A 153 31.43 -24.90 6.41
CA GLU A 153 32.01 -24.42 5.16
C GLU A 153 30.94 -23.92 4.16
N LEU A 154 29.67 -24.19 4.44
CA LEU A 154 28.55 -23.79 3.58
C LEU A 154 28.04 -22.39 3.92
N ASP A 155 28.05 -21.50 2.93
CA ASP A 155 27.45 -20.16 3.05
C ASP A 155 25.91 -20.17 2.94
N ASP A 156 25.33 -21.21 2.32
CA ASP A 156 23.91 -21.26 2.03
C ASP A 156 23.09 -21.69 3.27
N PRO A 157 22.25 -20.80 3.84
CA PRO A 157 21.47 -21.10 5.04
C PRO A 157 20.50 -22.27 4.86
N TYR A 158 19.96 -22.46 3.66
CA TYR A 158 19.02 -23.55 3.39
C TYR A 158 19.73 -24.90 3.33
N ALA A 159 20.94 -24.95 2.75
CA ALA A 159 21.75 -26.16 2.73
C ALA A 159 22.16 -26.57 4.14
N ARG A 160 22.57 -25.60 4.98
CA ARG A 160 22.90 -25.86 6.39
C ARG A 160 21.72 -26.37 7.18
N ALA A 161 20.53 -25.79 6.98
CA ALA A 161 19.29 -26.26 7.61
C ALA A 161 18.96 -27.71 7.21
N ILE A 162 19.13 -28.07 5.94
CA ILE A 162 18.93 -29.45 5.46
C ILE A 162 19.93 -30.41 6.12
N LEU A 163 21.21 -30.02 6.20
CA LEU A 163 22.24 -30.83 6.84
C LEU A 163 22.03 -31.00 8.34
N ALA A 164 21.62 -29.94 9.04
CA ALA A 164 21.30 -29.99 10.47
C ALA A 164 20.18 -31.00 10.77
N LEU A 165 19.16 -31.04 9.91
CA LEU A 165 18.10 -32.04 10.02
C LEU A 165 18.62 -33.46 9.72
N VAL A 166 19.43 -33.61 8.67
CA VAL A 166 19.97 -34.90 8.22
C VAL A 166 20.94 -35.53 9.22
N SER A 167 21.68 -34.73 10.00
CA SER A 167 22.57 -35.25 11.04
C SER A 167 21.80 -35.76 12.25
N TYR A 168 21.10 -34.87 12.97
CA TYR A 168 20.54 -35.21 14.29
C TYR A 168 19.10 -35.70 14.24
N GLY A 169 18.39 -35.48 13.13
CA GLY A 169 16.96 -35.74 13.03
C GLY A 169 16.10 -34.86 13.96
N ASP A 170 16.67 -33.79 14.53
CA ASP A 170 15.97 -32.86 15.42
C ASP A 170 15.70 -31.52 14.73
N TRP A 171 14.46 -31.08 14.83
CA TRP A 171 14.01 -29.79 14.32
C TRP A 171 14.53 -28.61 15.15
N HIS A 172 14.91 -28.83 16.42
CA HIS A 172 15.48 -27.76 17.26
C HIS A 172 16.79 -27.20 16.69
N ASP A 173 17.62 -28.02 16.06
CA ASP A 173 18.86 -27.57 15.41
C ASP A 173 18.58 -26.68 14.20
N VAL A 174 17.53 -27.02 13.44
CA VAL A 174 17.06 -26.19 12.32
C VAL A 174 16.53 -24.83 12.81
N LEU A 175 15.88 -24.81 13.98
CA LEU A 175 15.39 -23.57 14.60
C LEU A 175 16.51 -22.70 15.17
N ALA A 176 17.58 -23.33 15.67
CA ALA A 176 18.77 -22.65 16.18
C ALA A 176 19.58 -21.96 15.07
N GLU A 177 19.38 -22.36 13.81
CA GLU A 177 20.08 -21.81 12.65
C GLU A 177 19.63 -20.37 12.32
N THR A 178 20.23 -19.38 12.98
CA THR A 178 19.85 -17.96 12.85
C THR A 178 19.98 -17.37 11.45
N SER A 179 20.80 -17.97 10.57
CA SER A 179 20.93 -17.54 9.18
C SER A 179 19.73 -17.92 8.30
N LEU A 180 18.94 -18.92 8.73
CA LEU A 180 17.73 -19.30 8.02
C LEU A 180 16.66 -18.22 8.25
N PRO A 181 16.02 -17.69 7.19
CA PRO A 181 15.02 -16.65 7.35
C PRO A 181 13.91 -17.10 8.31
N LEU A 182 13.45 -16.17 9.16
CA LEU A 182 12.50 -16.42 10.21
C LEU A 182 11.20 -17.04 9.68
N LYS A 183 10.78 -16.70 8.47
CA LYS A 183 9.65 -17.35 7.78
C LYS A 183 9.76 -18.88 7.81
N TYR A 184 10.92 -19.42 7.47
CA TYR A 184 11.13 -20.88 7.37
C TYR A 184 11.29 -21.51 8.74
N ARG A 185 11.99 -20.85 9.65
CA ARG A 185 12.08 -21.28 11.06
C ARG A 185 10.69 -21.33 11.72
N LEU A 186 9.85 -20.33 11.49
CA LEU A 186 8.45 -20.34 11.96
C LEU A 186 7.65 -21.46 11.31
N GLY A 187 7.86 -21.73 10.02
CA GLY A 187 7.27 -22.89 9.35
C GLY A 187 7.58 -24.19 10.08
N VAL A 188 8.86 -24.47 10.29
CA VAL A 188 9.35 -25.65 11.03
C VAL A 188 8.73 -25.71 12.42
N ALA A 189 8.79 -24.61 13.17
CA ALA A 189 8.22 -24.55 14.52
C ALA A 189 6.72 -24.89 14.53
N LEU A 190 5.95 -24.34 13.60
CA LEU A 190 4.51 -24.54 13.51
C LEU A 190 4.11 -25.97 13.12
N MET A 191 4.94 -26.70 12.37
CA MET A 191 4.63 -28.08 11.98
C MET A 191 5.16 -29.14 12.95
N TYR A 192 6.31 -28.86 13.59
CA TYR A 192 7.10 -29.87 14.29
C TYR A 192 7.38 -29.60 15.77
N LEU A 193 6.96 -28.48 16.35
CA LEU A 193 6.97 -28.31 17.81
C LEU A 193 5.62 -28.65 18.41
N ASP A 194 5.65 -29.20 19.63
CA ASP A 194 4.46 -29.38 20.46
C ASP A 194 3.87 -28.01 20.88
N ASP A 195 2.66 -28.01 21.44
CA ASP A 195 1.93 -26.78 21.76
C ASP A 195 2.66 -25.92 22.81
N VAL A 196 3.41 -26.54 23.72
CA VAL A 196 4.10 -25.87 24.83
C VAL A 196 5.40 -25.24 24.35
N ASP A 197 6.21 -26.00 23.62
CA ASP A 197 7.45 -25.56 22.99
C ASP A 197 7.17 -24.48 21.93
N LEU A 198 6.12 -24.66 21.13
CA LEU A 198 5.71 -23.66 20.14
C LEU A 198 5.32 -22.34 20.81
N THR A 199 4.57 -22.38 21.91
CA THR A 199 4.19 -21.17 22.66
C THR A 199 5.44 -20.45 23.16
N ARG A 200 6.36 -21.17 23.82
CA ARG A 200 7.64 -20.61 24.29
C ARG A 200 8.48 -20.05 23.15
N TYR A 201 8.53 -20.75 22.02
CA TYR A 201 9.29 -20.32 20.84
C TYR A 201 8.72 -19.03 20.25
N ILE A 202 7.39 -18.95 20.07
CA ILE A 202 6.71 -17.74 19.56
C ILE A 202 6.95 -16.55 20.48
N GLU A 203 6.80 -16.71 21.80
CA GLU A 203 6.99 -15.65 22.79
C GLU A 203 8.43 -15.13 22.81
N SER A 204 9.40 -16.03 22.95
CA SER A 204 10.83 -15.70 23.00
C SER A 204 11.30 -15.07 21.69
N THR A 205 10.96 -15.65 20.55
CA THR A 205 11.36 -15.13 19.24
C THR A 205 10.71 -13.77 18.95
N THR A 206 9.46 -13.54 19.37
CA THR A 206 8.80 -12.24 19.23
C THR A 206 9.53 -11.17 20.04
N ALA A 207 9.86 -11.46 21.30
CA ALA A 207 10.60 -10.54 22.16
C ALA A 207 12.00 -10.25 21.58
N ASP A 208 12.67 -11.25 21.03
CA ASP A 208 13.99 -11.13 20.42
C ASP A 208 13.97 -10.28 19.15
N CYS A 209 13.00 -10.50 18.25
CA CYS A 209 12.83 -9.68 17.06
C CYS A 209 12.57 -8.22 17.43
N ILE A 210 11.67 -7.96 18.40
CA ILE A 210 11.37 -6.60 18.90
C ILE A 210 12.63 -5.94 19.43
N ARG A 211 13.36 -6.63 20.31
CA ARG A 211 14.60 -6.10 20.92
C ARG A 211 15.68 -5.77 19.90
N ARG A 212 15.84 -6.60 18.86
CA ARG A 212 16.87 -6.42 17.82
C ARG A 212 16.43 -5.46 16.71
N GLY A 213 15.14 -5.11 16.62
CA GLY A 213 14.58 -4.38 15.50
C GLY A 213 14.64 -5.18 14.19
N ASP A 214 14.43 -6.50 14.27
CA ASP A 214 14.47 -7.39 13.11
C ASP A 214 13.13 -7.39 12.36
N ILE A 215 13.10 -6.80 11.16
CA ILE A 215 11.87 -6.57 10.40
C ILE A 215 11.16 -7.88 10.01
N GLU A 216 11.84 -9.02 9.96
CA GLU A 216 11.17 -10.31 9.74
C GLU A 216 10.18 -10.65 10.86
N GLY A 217 10.36 -10.06 12.04
CA GLY A 217 9.43 -10.15 13.17
C GLY A 217 7.99 -9.71 12.86
N ILE A 218 7.75 -9.05 11.72
CA ILE A 218 6.40 -8.74 11.22
C ILE A 218 5.56 -10.02 11.04
N PHE A 219 6.16 -11.17 10.69
CA PHE A 219 5.40 -12.45 10.64
C PHE A 219 4.80 -12.82 12.01
N LEU A 220 5.51 -12.49 13.10
CA LEU A 220 5.06 -12.75 14.46
C LEU A 220 4.08 -11.67 14.95
N THR A 221 4.45 -10.40 14.87
CA THR A 221 3.66 -9.29 15.42
C THR A 221 2.46 -8.92 14.55
N GLY A 222 2.50 -9.22 13.25
CA GLY A 222 1.62 -8.64 12.24
C GLY A 222 1.91 -7.15 12.05
N LEU A 223 0.93 -6.39 11.56
CA LEU A 223 0.89 -4.92 11.67
C LEU A 223 -0.12 -4.54 12.77
N THR A 224 0.18 -4.96 13.99
CA THR A 224 -0.59 -4.66 15.21
C THR A 224 0.17 -3.68 16.11
N GLU A 225 -0.41 -3.33 17.26
CA GLU A 225 0.25 -2.49 18.28
C GLU A 225 1.61 -3.06 18.74
N LYS A 226 1.77 -4.39 18.75
CA LYS A 226 3.06 -5.05 19.11
C LYS A 226 4.18 -4.77 18.10
N THR A 227 3.85 -4.35 16.89
CA THR A 227 4.83 -4.02 15.83
C THR A 227 5.44 -2.64 16.04
N VAL A 228 4.79 -1.77 16.81
CA VAL A 228 5.30 -0.40 17.08
C VAL A 228 6.68 -0.45 17.75
N PRO A 229 6.91 -1.19 18.85
CA PRO A 229 8.24 -1.29 19.44
C PRO A 229 9.25 -1.99 18.51
N LEU A 230 8.81 -2.96 17.69
CA LEU A 230 9.67 -3.60 16.68
C LEU A 230 10.22 -2.56 15.70
N PHE A 231 9.33 -1.75 15.11
CA PHE A 231 9.72 -0.71 14.18
C PHE A 231 10.49 0.42 14.84
N GLN A 232 10.23 0.72 16.12
CA GLN A 232 11.02 1.69 16.87
C GLN A 232 12.48 1.23 17.02
N ALA A 233 12.72 -0.04 17.37
CA ALA A 233 14.06 -0.60 17.43
C ALA A 233 14.72 -0.67 16.04
N TYR A 234 13.96 -1.02 15.01
CA TYR A 234 14.42 -0.98 13.61
C TYR A 234 14.88 0.42 13.21
N LEU A 235 14.09 1.45 13.52
CA LEU A 235 14.42 2.85 13.19
C LEU A 235 15.70 3.32 13.86
N LEU A 236 15.93 2.93 15.11
CA LEU A 236 17.17 3.26 15.83
C LEU A 236 18.41 2.66 15.15
N LYS A 237 18.25 1.54 14.44
CA LYS A 237 19.33 0.85 13.72
C LYS A 237 19.51 1.35 12.28
N SER A 238 18.41 1.51 11.53
CA SER A 238 18.45 1.77 10.09
C SER A 238 18.30 3.25 9.73
N SER A 239 17.70 4.06 10.61
CA SER A 239 17.20 5.41 10.30
C SER A 239 16.23 5.46 9.10
N ASP A 240 15.68 4.33 8.67
CA ASP A 240 14.69 4.24 7.60
C ASP A 240 13.28 4.51 8.14
N LEU A 241 12.91 5.79 8.16
CA LEU A 241 11.57 6.26 8.56
C LEU A 241 10.47 5.86 7.58
N GLN A 242 10.81 5.70 6.30
CA GLN A 242 9.83 5.51 5.25
C GLN A 242 9.14 4.15 5.41
N THR A 243 9.90 3.07 5.58
CA THR A 243 9.36 1.72 5.72
C THR A 243 8.28 1.57 6.79
N PRO A 244 8.52 1.91 8.07
CA PRO A 244 7.50 1.77 9.11
C PRO A 244 6.32 2.73 8.92
N THR A 245 6.56 3.95 8.42
CA THR A 245 5.47 4.93 8.19
C THR A 245 4.52 4.44 7.11
N LEU A 246 5.04 3.92 6.00
CA LEU A 246 4.23 3.38 4.91
C LEU A 246 3.53 2.08 5.32
N ALA A 247 4.24 1.14 5.96
CA ALA A 247 3.67 -0.13 6.41
C ALA A 247 2.51 0.10 7.40
N LEU A 248 2.70 0.98 8.40
CA LEU A 248 1.67 1.22 9.42
C LEU A 248 0.51 2.11 8.94
N SER A 249 0.61 2.73 7.77
CA SER A 249 -0.50 3.51 7.18
C SER A 249 -1.69 2.65 6.76
N PHE A 250 -1.50 1.33 6.58
CA PHE A 250 -2.59 0.38 6.32
C PHE A 250 -3.46 0.13 7.56
N VAL A 251 -2.90 0.31 8.76
CA VAL A 251 -3.53 -0.11 10.01
C VAL A 251 -3.79 1.03 10.97
N SER A 252 -3.02 2.12 10.94
CA SER A 252 -3.21 3.29 11.78
C SER A 252 -3.73 4.48 10.96
N PRO A 253 -4.83 5.14 11.37
CA PRO A 253 -5.62 4.95 12.60
C PRO A 253 -6.82 3.97 12.46
N ARG A 254 -6.82 3.12 11.43
CA ARG A 254 -7.95 2.23 11.10
C ARG A 254 -8.29 1.23 12.22
N TYR A 255 -7.32 0.41 12.62
CA TYR A 255 -7.45 -0.63 13.64
C TYR A 255 -6.94 -0.19 15.01
N PHE A 256 -5.97 0.71 15.07
CA PHE A 256 -5.48 1.27 16.33
C PHE A 256 -4.86 2.64 16.08
N SER A 257 -4.80 3.48 17.11
CA SER A 257 -4.14 4.78 17.05
C SER A 257 -3.01 4.86 18.07
N HIS A 258 -1.93 5.56 17.74
CA HIS A 258 -0.77 5.70 18.62
C HIS A 258 -0.01 6.98 18.27
N ALA A 259 0.24 7.83 19.27
CA ALA A 259 0.83 9.17 19.06
C ALA A 259 2.20 9.13 18.35
N LEU A 260 3.03 8.12 18.63
CA LEU A 260 4.31 7.92 17.95
C LEU A 260 4.15 7.76 16.42
N LEU A 261 3.06 7.13 15.96
CA LEU A 261 2.83 6.91 14.53
C LEU A 261 2.38 8.19 13.84
N ASP A 262 1.64 9.06 14.53
CA ASP A 262 1.31 10.38 14.03
C ASP A 262 2.56 11.26 13.92
N LEU A 263 3.48 11.14 14.88
CA LEU A 263 4.80 11.79 14.80
C LEU A 263 5.62 11.27 13.62
N TRP A 264 5.74 9.95 13.45
CA TRP A 264 6.46 9.36 12.30
C TRP A 264 5.88 9.82 10.97
N ARG A 265 4.54 9.87 10.88
CA ARG A 265 3.83 10.42 9.73
C ARG A 265 4.30 11.85 9.49
N GLU A 266 4.23 12.75 10.45
CA GLU A 266 4.64 14.15 10.26
C GLU A 266 6.11 14.34 9.92
N CYS A 267 7.00 13.54 10.52
CA CYS A 267 8.41 13.54 10.17
C CYS A 267 8.63 13.11 8.71
N TYR A 268 7.92 12.08 8.23
CA TYR A 268 7.98 11.66 6.84
C TYR A 268 7.43 12.72 5.88
N ARG A 269 6.35 13.42 6.26
CA ARG A 269 5.81 14.58 5.51
C ARG A 269 6.88 15.67 5.35
N SER A 270 7.54 16.00 6.45
CA SER A 270 8.58 17.01 6.51
C SER A 270 9.80 16.62 5.67
N LEU A 271 10.17 15.33 5.69
CA LEU A 271 11.23 14.79 4.83
C LEU A 271 10.91 14.97 3.34
N LEU A 272 9.71 14.55 2.91
CA LEU A 272 9.28 14.70 1.52
C LEU A 272 9.23 16.17 1.08
N ASN A 273 8.75 17.07 1.95
CA ASN A 273 8.75 18.50 1.66
C ASN A 273 10.16 19.07 1.53
N THR A 274 11.10 18.64 2.37
CA THR A 274 12.51 19.05 2.33
C THR A 274 13.15 18.65 1.01
N TYR A 275 12.87 17.44 0.52
CA TYR A 275 13.32 16.96 -0.78
C TYR A 275 12.49 17.49 -1.97
N ARG A 276 11.53 18.39 -1.72
CA ARG A 276 10.63 18.95 -2.75
C ARG A 276 9.82 17.88 -3.50
N LEU A 277 9.61 16.72 -2.87
CA LEU A 277 8.80 15.62 -3.36
C LEU A 277 7.31 15.86 -3.05
N PHE A 278 6.80 17.01 -3.48
CA PHE A 278 5.46 17.47 -3.14
C PHE A 278 4.37 16.56 -3.72
N ILE A 279 4.57 16.01 -4.91
CA ILE A 279 3.60 15.11 -5.55
C ILE A 279 3.50 13.79 -4.76
N GLN A 280 4.64 13.20 -4.39
CA GLN A 280 4.70 11.99 -3.58
C GLN A 280 4.09 12.24 -2.21
N ARG A 281 4.33 13.43 -1.63
CA ARG A 281 3.68 13.83 -0.39
C ARG A 281 2.17 13.87 -0.57
N VAL A 282 1.64 14.56 -1.58
CA VAL A 282 0.18 14.62 -1.81
C VAL A 282 -0.39 13.22 -2.03
N GLN A 283 0.28 12.37 -2.80
CA GLN A 283 -0.12 10.97 -3.00
C GLN A 283 -0.19 10.21 -1.67
N PHE A 284 0.83 10.34 -0.83
CA PHE A 284 0.85 9.72 0.50
C PHE A 284 -0.33 10.18 1.37
N ASP A 285 -0.66 11.48 1.36
CA ASP A 285 -1.80 12.02 2.11
C ASP A 285 -3.12 11.40 1.67
N VAL A 286 -3.37 11.43 0.36
CA VAL A 286 -4.61 10.93 -0.23
C VAL A 286 -4.78 9.45 0.08
N GLN A 287 -3.72 8.65 -0.06
CA GLN A 287 -3.79 7.22 0.20
C GLN A 287 -3.91 6.90 1.70
N ALA A 288 -3.17 7.58 2.58
CA ALA A 288 -3.30 7.39 4.03
C ALA A 288 -4.73 7.72 4.51
N THR A 289 -5.33 8.82 4.01
CA THR A 289 -6.72 9.15 4.32
C THR A 289 -7.68 8.06 3.85
N ARG A 290 -7.50 7.52 2.63
CA ARG A 290 -8.33 6.41 2.11
C ARG A 290 -8.19 5.14 2.94
N LEU A 291 -6.98 4.77 3.34
CA LEU A 291 -6.72 3.58 4.16
C LEU A 291 -7.28 3.71 5.58
N SER A 292 -7.49 4.93 6.08
CA SER A 292 -8.06 5.18 7.41
C SER A 292 -9.57 4.92 7.55
N ILE A 293 -10.24 4.52 6.46
CA ILE A 293 -11.68 4.22 6.43
C ILE A 293 -11.91 2.82 7.02
N ARG A 294 -12.79 2.74 8.03
CA ARG A 294 -13.05 1.49 8.77
C ARG A 294 -14.06 0.56 8.09
N SER A 295 -15.06 1.12 7.42
CA SER A 295 -16.12 0.34 6.76
C SER A 295 -16.19 0.66 5.28
N SER A 296 -16.45 -0.35 4.46
CA SER A 296 -16.74 -0.17 3.02
C SER A 296 -18.10 0.48 2.75
N ALA A 297 -18.84 0.88 3.79
CA ALA A 297 -20.10 1.60 3.66
C ALA A 297 -19.88 2.95 2.95
N ARG A 298 -20.81 3.30 2.07
CA ARG A 298 -20.70 4.47 1.18
C ARG A 298 -20.55 5.81 1.93
N ASP A 299 -20.96 5.86 3.21
CA ASP A 299 -20.91 7.06 4.07
C ASP A 299 -19.83 6.99 5.17
N ALA A 300 -18.87 6.07 5.05
CA ALA A 300 -17.85 5.88 6.06
C ALA A 300 -16.89 7.08 6.13
N LYS A 301 -16.87 7.78 7.27
CA LYS A 301 -15.96 8.91 7.49
C LYS A 301 -14.53 8.40 7.71
N PRO A 302 -13.52 8.95 7.02
CA PRO A 302 -12.13 8.59 7.29
C PRO A 302 -11.75 9.04 8.69
N SER A 303 -10.95 8.19 9.37
CA SER A 303 -10.44 8.51 10.71
C SER A 303 -9.35 9.60 10.65
N LEU A 304 -8.62 9.69 9.53
CA LEU A 304 -7.76 10.83 9.23
C LEU A 304 -8.56 11.93 8.53
N ALA A 305 -8.51 13.14 9.07
CA ALA A 305 -9.11 14.29 8.42
C ALA A 305 -8.38 14.57 7.09
N PRO A 306 -9.10 14.75 5.97
CA PRO A 306 -8.48 15.21 4.74
C PRO A 306 -7.88 16.61 4.95
N PRO A 307 -6.76 16.94 4.28
CA PRO A 307 -6.19 18.27 4.35
C PRO A 307 -7.24 19.34 4.00
N PRO A 308 -7.31 20.46 4.75
CA PRO A 308 -8.26 21.52 4.45
C PRO A 308 -7.97 22.08 3.05
N ARG A 309 -9.02 22.48 2.35
CA ARG A 309 -8.88 23.11 1.04
C ARG A 309 -8.18 24.46 1.21
N GLN A 310 -7.00 24.61 0.61
CA GLN A 310 -6.20 25.84 0.70
C GLN A 310 -6.57 26.89 -0.35
N VAL A 311 -7.30 26.50 -1.41
CA VAL A 311 -7.74 27.38 -2.49
C VAL A 311 -9.20 27.08 -2.78
N SER A 312 -10.03 28.12 -2.85
CA SER A 312 -11.43 28.04 -3.31
C SER A 312 -11.64 29.07 -4.41
N LEU A 313 -12.31 28.68 -5.49
CA LEU A 313 -12.67 29.57 -6.58
C LEU A 313 -13.85 30.44 -6.16
N ARG A 314 -13.81 31.73 -6.45
CA ARG A 314 -14.92 32.67 -6.18
C ARG A 314 -15.50 33.18 -7.49
N CYS A 315 -16.78 33.56 -7.46
CA CYS A 315 -17.42 34.20 -8.59
C CYS A 315 -17.01 35.67 -8.68
N ASN A 316 -16.45 36.12 -9.80
CA ASN A 316 -16.10 37.54 -9.99
C ASN A 316 -17.31 38.51 -9.88
N ASN A 317 -18.54 38.02 -10.01
CA ASN A 317 -19.75 38.86 -9.97
C ASN A 317 -20.35 38.98 -8.56
N CYS A 318 -20.55 37.86 -7.85
CA CYS A 318 -21.14 37.89 -6.50
C CYS A 318 -20.13 37.66 -5.36
N ASP A 319 -18.86 37.42 -5.67
CA ASP A 319 -17.75 37.07 -4.77
C ASP A 319 -17.97 35.83 -3.88
N GLN A 320 -19.08 35.13 -4.06
CA GLN A 320 -19.35 33.91 -3.31
C GLN A 320 -18.53 32.74 -3.89
N ALA A 321 -18.06 31.88 -2.99
CA ALA A 321 -17.32 30.68 -3.36
C ALA A 321 -18.16 29.77 -4.28
N LEU A 322 -17.52 29.24 -5.32
CA LEU A 322 -18.11 28.41 -6.37
C LEU A 322 -18.18 26.93 -5.97
N ASP A 323 -17.67 26.57 -4.79
CA ASP A 323 -17.84 25.25 -4.22
C ASP A 323 -19.30 25.02 -3.80
N ARG A 324 -19.84 23.87 -4.22
CA ARG A 324 -21.20 23.45 -3.87
C ARG A 324 -21.30 22.82 -2.47
N ASN A 325 -20.19 22.69 -1.76
CA ASN A 325 -20.12 21.99 -0.49
C ASN A 325 -19.65 22.94 0.63
N THR A 326 -20.60 23.65 1.23
CA THR A 326 -20.36 24.61 2.33
C THR A 326 -20.26 23.96 3.70
N ASP A 327 -20.40 22.64 3.82
CA ASP A 327 -20.62 21.99 5.12
C ASP A 327 -19.35 21.73 5.96
N HIS A 328 -18.17 22.17 5.51
CA HIS A 328 -16.93 21.99 6.27
C HIS A 328 -15.98 23.19 6.23
N ILE A 329 -16.49 24.38 6.58
CA ILE A 329 -15.63 25.44 7.12
C ILE A 329 -15.69 25.32 8.66
N PRO A 330 -14.59 25.03 9.37
CA PRO A 330 -14.60 25.08 10.83
C PRO A 330 -14.88 26.53 11.25
N ALA A 331 -15.99 26.73 11.96
CA ALA A 331 -16.40 28.01 12.49
C ALA A 331 -15.36 28.51 13.50
N SER A 332 -14.50 29.42 13.07
CA SER A 332 -13.72 30.30 13.94
C SER A 332 -13.62 31.66 13.28
N ALA A 333 -14.78 32.31 13.16
CA ALA A 333 -14.91 33.76 13.03
C ALA A 333 -16.33 34.13 13.48
N THR A 334 -16.38 34.87 14.56
CA THR A 334 -17.55 35.38 15.28
C THR A 334 -18.41 36.33 14.41
N GLY A 335 -19.73 36.12 14.44
CA GLY A 335 -20.75 37.06 13.92
C GLY A 335 -22.16 36.45 13.95
N PRO A 336 -23.22 37.19 14.36
CA PRO A 336 -24.53 36.62 14.68
C PRO A 336 -25.37 36.28 13.44
N GLN A 337 -26.33 35.38 13.69
CA GLN A 337 -27.21 34.66 12.77
C GLN A 337 -27.99 35.52 11.77
N ASP A 338 -28.32 34.91 10.62
CA ASP A 338 -29.72 34.86 10.19
C ASP A 338 -30.08 33.51 9.57
N GLN A 339 -31.15 32.92 10.10
CA GLN A 339 -31.70 31.63 9.70
C GLN A 339 -32.53 31.78 8.42
N VAL A 340 -32.18 31.04 7.37
CA VAL A 340 -33.16 30.67 6.34
C VAL A 340 -33.08 29.16 6.12
N LYS A 341 -34.16 28.48 6.52
CA LYS A 341 -34.40 27.07 6.25
C LYS A 341 -34.68 26.90 4.75
N SER A 342 -33.94 26.04 4.07
CA SER A 342 -34.47 25.35 2.89
C SER A 342 -34.08 23.87 2.93
N SER A 343 -35.03 23.07 3.38
CA SER A 343 -35.07 21.63 3.17
C SER A 343 -35.17 21.37 1.67
N PHE A 344 -34.21 20.67 1.07
CA PHE A 344 -34.43 19.72 -0.05
C PHE A 344 -33.20 18.83 -0.17
N GLY A 345 -33.36 17.59 0.28
CA GLY A 345 -32.37 16.54 0.09
C GLY A 345 -32.31 16.10 -1.37
N SER A 346 -31.10 16.02 -1.90
CA SER A 346 -30.72 15.03 -2.90
C SER A 346 -29.20 14.94 -2.94
N ASN A 347 -28.66 13.89 -2.29
CA ASN A 347 -27.27 13.51 -2.41
C ASN A 347 -27.02 12.96 -3.82
N GLN A 348 -26.69 13.85 -4.75
CA GLN A 348 -26.08 13.46 -6.01
C GLN A 348 -24.59 13.72 -5.93
N HIS A 349 -23.85 12.63 -5.99
CA HIS A 349 -22.42 12.57 -6.28
C HIS A 349 -22.18 13.22 -7.65
N SER A 350 -22.09 14.55 -7.67
CA SER A 350 -21.97 15.32 -8.89
C SER A 350 -20.55 15.85 -8.96
N SER A 351 -19.81 15.29 -9.89
CA SER A 351 -18.57 15.88 -10.40
C SER A 351 -18.80 17.37 -10.62
N ILE A 352 -17.75 18.16 -10.41
CA ILE A 352 -17.72 19.61 -10.65
C ILE A 352 -18.24 19.97 -12.07
N PHE A 353 -18.30 18.98 -12.98
CA PHE A 353 -18.64 19.09 -14.40
C PHE A 353 -19.69 18.05 -14.88
N GLY A 354 -20.58 17.56 -14.01
CA GLY A 354 -21.45 16.39 -14.29
C GLY A 354 -22.78 16.63 -15.03
N ASP A 355 -23.36 17.83 -14.96
CA ASP A 355 -24.60 18.20 -15.65
C ASP A 355 -24.32 19.13 -16.82
N ALA A 356 -25.16 19.11 -17.86
CA ALA A 356 -25.02 19.91 -19.08
C ALA A 356 -25.01 21.46 -18.86
N LYS A 357 -25.22 21.93 -17.63
CA LYS A 357 -25.06 23.33 -17.19
C LYS A 357 -24.15 23.50 -15.96
N SER A 358 -23.64 22.42 -15.36
CA SER A 358 -22.76 22.52 -14.19
C SER A 358 -21.35 22.89 -14.66
N GLY A 359 -20.89 24.08 -14.27
CA GLY A 359 -19.54 24.56 -14.56
C GLY A 359 -19.48 25.81 -15.43
N THR A 360 -20.55 26.17 -16.15
CA THR A 360 -20.57 27.37 -17.02
C THR A 360 -21.33 28.56 -16.45
N VAL A 361 -22.00 28.38 -15.30
CA VAL A 361 -22.68 29.44 -14.54
C VAL A 361 -22.36 29.30 -13.06
N CYS A 362 -22.34 30.43 -12.35
CA CYS A 362 -22.25 30.47 -10.91
C CYS A 362 -23.50 29.82 -10.29
N PRO A 363 -23.36 28.84 -9.38
CA PRO A 363 -24.51 28.19 -8.77
C PRO A 363 -25.30 29.10 -7.82
N LYS A 364 -24.73 30.23 -7.40
CA LYS A 364 -25.36 31.14 -6.43
C LYS A 364 -26.03 32.36 -7.05
N CYS A 365 -25.39 32.99 -8.05
CA CYS A 365 -25.97 34.17 -8.73
C CYS A 365 -26.42 33.92 -10.18
N GLY A 366 -26.20 32.71 -10.73
CA GLY A 366 -26.59 32.36 -12.10
C GLY A 366 -25.77 33.01 -13.22
N ARG A 367 -24.80 33.89 -12.90
CA ARG A 367 -23.93 34.55 -13.88
C ARG A 367 -23.04 33.52 -14.60
N HIS A 368 -22.88 33.63 -15.92
CA HIS A 368 -21.93 32.81 -16.67
C HIS A 368 -20.49 32.98 -16.16
N MET A 369 -19.72 31.89 -16.21
CA MET A 369 -18.27 31.90 -15.97
C MET A 369 -17.55 32.76 -17.01
N PRO A 370 -16.32 33.24 -16.75
CA PRO A 370 -15.55 33.98 -17.76
C PRO A 370 -15.29 33.14 -19.02
N ARG A 371 -14.99 33.81 -20.13
CA ARG A 371 -14.67 33.14 -21.41
C ARG A 371 -13.17 32.85 -21.48
N CYS A 372 -12.82 31.78 -22.15
CA CYS A 372 -11.45 31.48 -22.55
C CYS A 372 -10.97 32.56 -23.53
N ILE A 373 -9.82 33.18 -23.27
CA ILE A 373 -9.27 34.25 -24.12
C ILE A 373 -8.85 33.80 -25.53
N ILE A 374 -8.74 32.50 -25.78
CA ILE A 374 -8.33 31.94 -27.07
C ILE A 374 -9.55 31.47 -27.88
N CYS A 375 -10.38 30.58 -27.32
CA CYS A 375 -11.53 30.03 -28.06
C CYS A 375 -12.85 30.78 -27.81
N MET A 376 -12.88 31.75 -26.90
CA MET A 376 -14.07 32.55 -26.54
C MET A 376 -15.26 31.77 -25.97
N MET A 377 -15.10 30.46 -25.72
CA MET A 377 -16.09 29.61 -25.06
C MET A 377 -16.06 29.84 -23.54
N TRP A 378 -17.20 29.59 -22.89
CA TRP A 378 -17.32 29.67 -21.44
C TRP A 378 -16.40 28.64 -20.76
N LEU A 379 -15.62 29.10 -19.78
CA LEU A 379 -14.79 28.22 -18.97
C LEU A 379 -15.67 27.27 -18.16
N GLY A 380 -15.29 25.99 -18.11
CA GLY A 380 -16.11 24.91 -17.56
C GLY A 380 -16.86 24.10 -18.61
N MET A 381 -16.78 24.47 -19.89
CA MET A 381 -17.03 23.57 -21.03
C MET A 381 -15.77 22.77 -21.37
N PRO A 382 -15.89 21.51 -21.83
CA PRO A 382 -14.74 20.77 -22.36
C PRO A 382 -14.06 21.55 -23.49
N ALA A 383 -12.74 21.53 -23.54
CA ALA A 383 -11.97 22.23 -24.58
C ALA A 383 -12.28 21.69 -25.99
N SER A 384 -12.74 20.43 -26.08
CA SER A 384 -13.07 19.70 -27.31
C SER A 384 -14.45 20.01 -27.91
N TYR A 385 -15.21 20.96 -27.35
CA TYR A 385 -16.51 21.31 -27.93
C TYR A 385 -16.29 22.05 -29.27
N PRO A 386 -16.76 21.52 -30.41
CA PRO A 386 -16.48 22.13 -31.72
C PRO A 386 -17.10 23.53 -31.79
N SER A 387 -16.25 24.55 -31.91
CA SER A 387 -16.69 25.87 -32.34
C SER A 387 -17.11 25.77 -33.80
N GLY A 388 -18.36 26.13 -34.11
CA GLY A 388 -18.89 26.09 -35.46
C GLY A 388 -18.07 26.96 -36.42
N GLY A 389 -17.42 26.31 -37.39
CA GLY A 389 -16.73 26.93 -38.52
C GLY A 389 -16.44 25.88 -39.59
N ALA A 390 -17.30 25.86 -40.62
CA ALA A 390 -17.22 25.20 -41.93
C ALA A 390 -16.27 23.99 -42.12
N GLY A 391 -16.87 22.82 -42.40
CA GLY A 391 -16.27 21.80 -43.27
C GLY A 391 -15.45 20.70 -42.59
N GLY A 392 -16.02 19.94 -41.65
CA GLY A 392 -15.40 18.72 -41.12
C GLY A 392 -16.46 17.68 -40.79
N THR A 393 -16.29 16.46 -41.29
CA THR A 393 -17.23 15.34 -41.19
C THR A 393 -17.66 15.03 -39.76
N ARG A 394 -18.98 14.88 -39.58
CA ARG A 394 -19.62 14.51 -38.31
C ARG A 394 -19.12 13.15 -37.82
N THR A 395 -18.32 13.12 -36.76
CA THR A 395 -18.23 11.93 -35.89
C THR A 395 -19.18 12.16 -34.71
N LYS A 396 -20.08 11.20 -34.49
CA LYS A 396 -21.12 11.26 -33.46
C LYS A 396 -20.50 11.29 -32.07
N PRO A 397 -21.07 12.03 -31.09
CA PRO A 397 -20.64 11.93 -29.70
C PRO A 397 -20.98 10.53 -29.16
N ILE A 398 -20.00 9.88 -28.55
CA ILE A 398 -20.19 8.63 -27.80
C ILE A 398 -21.04 8.97 -26.57
N ALA A 399 -22.27 8.47 -26.56
CA ALA A 399 -23.13 8.50 -25.39
C ALA A 399 -22.47 7.70 -24.26
N LYS A 400 -22.37 8.30 -23.08
CA LYS A 400 -22.08 7.58 -21.84
C LYS A 400 -23.20 6.57 -21.60
N SER A 401 -22.99 5.29 -21.91
CA SER A 401 -23.86 4.22 -21.47
C SER A 401 -23.64 3.99 -19.97
N GLN A 402 -24.56 4.48 -19.16
CA GLN A 402 -24.86 3.85 -17.88
C GLN A 402 -25.49 2.48 -18.19
N GLY A 403 -24.78 1.40 -17.87
CA GLY A 403 -25.25 0.03 -18.10
C GLY A 403 -24.57 -0.91 -17.10
N THR A 404 -25.39 -1.67 -16.40
CA THR A 404 -25.05 -2.66 -15.37
C THR A 404 -24.02 -3.68 -15.84
N LYS A 405 -23.04 -3.98 -14.99
CA LYS A 405 -22.06 -5.06 -15.20
C LYS A 405 -22.76 -6.42 -15.08
N GLU A 406 -22.89 -7.14 -16.19
CA GLU A 406 -22.96 -8.60 -16.17
C GLU A 406 -21.58 -9.16 -16.55
N LEU A 407 -21.08 -10.06 -15.70
CA LEU A 407 -19.84 -10.79 -15.90
C LEU A 407 -20.10 -11.92 -16.90
N ASN A 408 -19.63 -11.77 -18.14
CA ASN A 408 -19.58 -12.89 -19.08
C ASN A 408 -18.16 -13.48 -19.08
N VAL A 409 -18.02 -14.68 -18.54
CA VAL A 409 -16.78 -15.45 -18.48
C VAL A 409 -16.70 -16.27 -19.76
N ASN A 410 -15.66 -16.07 -20.57
CA ASN A 410 -15.29 -17.05 -21.59
C ASN A 410 -13.97 -17.73 -21.23
N SER A 411 -13.94 -19.03 -21.47
CA SER A 411 -12.88 -19.98 -21.17
C SER A 411 -11.68 -19.78 -22.10
N ASN A 412 -10.74 -18.94 -21.68
CA ASN A 412 -9.29 -19.09 -21.90
C ASN A 412 -8.59 -17.92 -21.19
N GLY A 413 -8.04 -18.20 -20.00
CA GLY A 413 -7.52 -17.24 -19.05
C GLY A 413 -6.33 -16.42 -19.54
N SER A 414 -6.62 -15.34 -20.27
CA SER A 414 -5.73 -14.19 -20.41
C SER A 414 -6.54 -12.93 -20.13
N VAL A 415 -6.30 -12.32 -18.97
CA VAL A 415 -6.88 -11.03 -18.60
C VAL A 415 -6.14 -9.97 -19.41
N LYS A 416 -6.72 -9.50 -20.53
CA LYS A 416 -6.37 -8.19 -21.07
C LYS A 416 -7.21 -7.16 -20.35
N GLU A 417 -6.63 -6.56 -19.31
CA GLU A 417 -7.12 -5.28 -18.81
C GLU A 417 -6.80 -4.23 -19.86
N ASP A 418 -7.78 -3.87 -20.70
CA ASP A 418 -7.71 -2.67 -21.52
C ASP A 418 -7.86 -1.45 -20.60
N TYR A 419 -6.78 -1.13 -19.89
CA TYR A 419 -6.64 0.13 -19.17
C TYR A 419 -6.40 1.20 -20.24
N GLU A 420 -7.47 1.81 -20.76
CA GLU A 420 -7.34 3.17 -21.28
C GLU A 420 -7.01 4.07 -20.09
N THR A 421 -5.73 4.11 -19.74
CA THR A 421 -5.19 5.13 -18.85
C THR A 421 -5.41 6.47 -19.55
N ASN A 422 -6.50 7.17 -19.23
CA ASN A 422 -6.54 8.61 -19.43
C ASN A 422 -5.30 9.15 -18.74
N THR A 423 -4.30 9.57 -19.52
CA THR A 423 -3.04 10.01 -18.95
C THR A 423 -3.33 11.26 -18.11
N ALA A 424 -2.50 11.57 -17.11
CA ALA A 424 -2.66 12.80 -16.33
C ALA A 424 -2.75 14.05 -17.24
N LYS A 425 -2.14 14.00 -18.43
CA LYS A 425 -2.24 15.03 -19.47
C LYS A 425 -3.65 15.16 -20.04
N ASP A 426 -4.39 14.07 -20.22
CA ASP A 426 -5.74 14.10 -20.78
C ASP A 426 -6.75 14.71 -19.81
N VAL A 427 -6.60 14.41 -18.51
CA VAL A 427 -7.43 15.01 -17.45
C VAL A 427 -7.13 16.51 -17.29
N MET A 428 -5.87 16.92 -17.47
CA MET A 428 -5.45 18.32 -17.34
C MET A 428 -5.92 19.23 -18.49
N LYS A 429 -6.28 18.69 -19.66
CA LYS A 429 -6.67 19.49 -20.85
C LYS A 429 -7.87 20.41 -20.61
N ASP A 430 -8.82 19.94 -19.81
CA ASP A 430 -10.06 20.67 -19.48
C ASP A 430 -9.92 21.59 -18.26
N PHE A 431 -8.73 21.68 -17.64
CA PHE A 431 -8.51 22.59 -16.52
C PHE A 431 -8.51 24.05 -16.96
N ILE A 432 -8.85 24.93 -16.02
CA ILE A 432 -8.80 26.38 -16.21
C ILE A 432 -7.42 26.87 -15.77
N THR A 433 -6.73 27.57 -16.67
CA THR A 433 -5.51 28.32 -16.39
C THR A 433 -5.87 29.77 -16.14
N VAL A 434 -5.26 30.39 -15.12
CA VAL A 434 -5.46 31.81 -14.82
C VAL A 434 -4.10 32.47 -14.62
N CYS A 435 -3.82 33.52 -15.40
CA CYS A 435 -2.65 34.34 -15.17
C CYS A 435 -2.91 35.28 -13.99
N ARG A 436 -2.11 35.18 -12.92
CA ARG A 436 -2.25 36.05 -11.74
C ARG A 436 -1.87 37.53 -11.98
N LYS A 437 -1.23 37.86 -13.10
CA LYS A 437 -0.83 39.24 -13.43
C LYS A 437 -1.90 39.98 -14.22
N CYS A 438 -2.41 39.38 -15.29
CA CYS A 438 -3.46 40.00 -16.12
C CYS A 438 -4.87 39.49 -15.82
N TRP A 439 -5.02 38.47 -14.96
CA TRP A 439 -6.30 37.82 -14.62
C TRP A 439 -7.07 37.24 -15.79
N HIS A 440 -6.44 37.13 -16.96
CA HIS A 440 -6.98 36.45 -18.11
C HIS A 440 -6.93 34.93 -17.92
N MET A 441 -7.96 34.28 -18.44
CA MET A 441 -8.27 32.89 -18.17
C MET A 441 -8.43 32.12 -19.48
N SER A 442 -7.99 30.87 -19.50
CA SER A 442 -8.08 30.00 -20.68
C SER A 442 -8.25 28.54 -20.27
N HIS A 443 -8.67 27.70 -21.21
CA HIS A 443 -8.49 26.25 -21.06
C HIS A 443 -7.00 25.91 -21.11
N GLN A 444 -6.56 24.96 -20.31
CA GLN A 444 -5.16 24.54 -20.21
C GLN A 444 -4.62 24.06 -21.56
N ALA A 445 -5.42 23.30 -22.33
CA ALA A 445 -5.02 22.85 -23.66
C ALA A 445 -4.73 24.02 -24.62
N HIS A 446 -5.64 24.99 -24.71
CA HIS A 446 -5.47 26.16 -25.58
C HIS A 446 -4.32 27.05 -25.11
N SER A 447 -4.19 27.23 -23.79
CA SER A 447 -3.08 27.98 -23.21
C SER A 447 -1.73 27.35 -23.58
N ALA A 448 -1.61 26.03 -23.45
CA ALA A 448 -0.39 25.30 -23.79
C ALA A 448 -0.04 25.47 -25.28
N GLU A 449 -1.01 25.26 -26.17
CA GLU A 449 -0.80 25.41 -27.62
C GLU A 449 -0.44 26.85 -28.02
N TRP A 450 -1.07 27.86 -27.41
CA TRP A 450 -0.78 29.26 -27.70
C TRP A 450 0.66 29.62 -27.33
N PHE A 451 1.10 29.24 -26.12
CA PHE A 451 2.42 29.58 -25.59
C PHE A 451 3.56 28.69 -26.13
N GLU A 452 3.27 27.67 -26.94
CA GLU A 452 4.28 27.03 -27.79
C GLU A 452 4.75 27.96 -28.91
N LYS A 453 3.89 28.88 -29.37
CA LYS A 453 4.13 29.74 -30.54
C LYS A 453 4.28 31.21 -30.21
N HIS A 454 3.79 31.65 -29.06
CA HIS A 454 3.74 33.06 -28.66
C HIS A 454 4.29 33.25 -27.24
N ASP A 455 4.93 34.39 -26.97
CA ASP A 455 5.46 34.76 -25.65
C ASP A 455 4.54 35.72 -24.87
N THR A 456 3.55 36.33 -25.54
CA THR A 456 2.60 37.28 -24.94
C THR A 456 1.17 36.73 -24.86
N CYS A 457 0.37 37.32 -23.97
CA CYS A 457 -1.03 36.99 -23.79
C CYS A 457 -1.84 37.14 -25.10
N ALA A 458 -2.80 36.23 -25.34
CA ALA A 458 -3.64 36.23 -26.53
C ALA A 458 -4.65 37.41 -26.58
N VAL A 459 -4.82 38.16 -25.48
CA VAL A 459 -5.72 39.31 -25.44
C VAL A 459 -5.05 40.51 -26.13
N PRO A 460 -5.69 41.11 -27.16
CA PRO A 460 -5.15 42.29 -27.83
C PRO A 460 -4.83 43.42 -26.85
N GLY A 461 -3.64 44.02 -26.98
CA GLY A 461 -3.16 45.10 -26.11
C GLY A 461 -2.64 44.64 -24.74
N CYS A 462 -2.64 43.33 -24.45
CA CYS A 462 -2.05 42.80 -23.22
C CYS A 462 -0.61 42.31 -23.46
N GLU A 463 0.36 43.02 -22.90
CA GLU A 463 1.79 42.69 -23.01
C GLU A 463 2.27 41.68 -21.95
N CYS A 464 1.34 40.98 -21.30
CA CYS A 464 1.69 40.06 -20.22
C CYS A 464 2.33 38.77 -20.75
N ARG A 465 3.53 38.44 -20.28
CA ARG A 465 4.20 37.15 -20.50
C ARG A 465 3.70 36.09 -19.54
N CYS A 466 2.48 35.60 -19.78
CA CYS A 466 1.80 34.71 -18.84
C CYS A 466 2.56 33.41 -18.57
N ALA A 467 3.19 32.81 -19.59
CA ALA A 467 3.91 31.54 -19.46
C ALA A 467 5.18 31.62 -18.59
N ASP A 468 5.79 32.81 -18.49
CA ASP A 468 7.02 33.02 -17.72
C ASP A 468 6.76 33.16 -16.22
N LEU A 469 5.52 33.42 -15.82
CA LEU A 469 5.14 33.59 -14.41
C LEU A 469 5.06 32.26 -13.65
N ASP A 470 4.83 31.14 -14.35
CA ASP A 470 4.79 29.79 -13.78
C ASP A 470 6.18 29.15 -13.71
N ARG A 471 7.12 29.62 -14.54
CA ARG A 471 8.53 29.24 -14.47
C ARG A 471 9.17 30.01 -13.33
N GLY A 472 9.00 29.52 -12.10
CA GLY A 472 9.70 30.03 -10.93
C GLY A 472 11.16 30.36 -11.29
N ARG A 473 11.57 31.59 -10.95
CA ARG A 473 12.90 32.17 -11.16
C ARG A 473 13.99 31.07 -11.23
N PRO A 474 14.74 30.92 -12.34
CA PRO A 474 15.83 29.94 -12.37
C PRO A 474 16.82 30.29 -11.27
N ALA A 475 17.30 29.27 -10.55
CA ALA A 475 18.17 29.38 -9.37
C ALA A 475 19.58 29.96 -9.64
N ASN A 476 19.78 30.69 -10.74
CA ASN A 476 21.10 31.12 -11.21
C ASN A 476 21.26 32.64 -11.37
N GLN A 477 20.61 33.43 -10.51
CA GLN A 477 20.96 34.84 -10.31
C GLN A 477 21.01 35.18 -8.81
N ILE A 478 21.98 34.59 -8.12
CA ILE A 478 22.54 35.12 -6.87
C ILE A 478 24.04 35.32 -7.12
N ALA A 479 24.36 36.44 -7.74
CA ALA A 479 25.68 37.08 -7.94
C ALA A 479 25.38 38.12 -9.02
N THR A 480 25.49 39.43 -8.84
CA THR A 480 26.46 40.22 -8.08
C THR A 480 25.83 41.61 -7.95
N THR A 481 25.70 42.13 -6.73
CA THR A 481 25.58 43.58 -6.51
C THR A 481 26.06 43.90 -5.11
N GLN A 482 27.34 43.60 -4.86
CA GLN A 482 28.17 44.44 -4.00
C GLN A 482 29.08 45.26 -4.91
N SER A 483 28.75 46.53 -5.07
CA SER A 483 29.68 47.64 -5.25
C SER A 483 28.85 48.89 -5.53
N ASN A 484 28.68 49.71 -4.49
CA ASN A 484 28.97 51.16 -4.51
C ASN A 484 28.37 51.79 -3.25
N LEU A 485 29.12 51.68 -2.17
CA LEU A 485 29.21 52.75 -1.18
C LEU A 485 30.04 53.87 -1.82
N HIS A 486 29.44 55.05 -1.99
CA HIS A 486 29.97 56.39 -1.69
C HIS A 486 29.33 57.46 -2.59
N GLY A 487 28.85 58.54 -1.96
CA GLY A 487 28.91 59.87 -2.57
C GLY A 487 27.63 60.71 -2.47
N HIS A 488 27.57 61.51 -1.38
CA HIS A 488 26.97 62.85 -1.26
C HIS A 488 25.47 63.03 -1.60
N TYR A 489 24.66 63.76 -0.82
CA TYR A 489 24.84 65.13 -0.34
C TYR A 489 23.93 65.39 0.89
N GLU A 490 24.44 66.28 1.76
CA GLU A 490 23.74 67.25 2.63
C GLU A 490 22.71 66.78 3.68
#